data_AF-A0A527YSQ4-F1
#
_entry.id   AF-A0A527YSQ4-F1
#
_cell.length_a   1.000
_cell.length_b   1.000
_cell.length_c   1.000
_cell.angle_alpha   90.00
_cell.angle_beta   90.00
_cell.angle_gamma   90.00
#
_symmetry.space_group_name_H-M   'P 1'
#
loop_
_entity.id
_entity.type
_entity.pdbx_description
1 polymer ?
#
loop_
_entity_poly.entity_id
_entity_poly.type
_entity_poly.pdbx_seq_one_letter_code
_entity_poly.pdbx_strand_id
1 'polypeptide(L)' 'ATLDQWSPEELGNHVGYLPQDVQLFDGTIAENIARFEPQAPSDKILAAARAAGVHDLVIHLPEGYETRIGEAGSA' A
#
# COMPACT_ATOMS: atom_id res chain seq x y z
N ALA A 1 28.48 1.04 -4.39
CA ALA A 1 28.23 0.06 -3.33
C ALA A 1 27.53 -1.13 -3.95
N THR A 2 27.87 -2.35 -3.55
CA THR A 2 27.12 -3.56 -3.92
C THR A 2 25.92 -3.73 -3.00
N LEU A 3 24.89 -4.51 -3.40
CA LEU A 3 23.63 -4.61 -2.66
C LEU A 3 23.81 -5.19 -1.24
N ASP A 4 24.80 -6.06 -1.05
CA ASP A 4 25.18 -6.67 0.24
C ASP A 4 25.78 -5.67 1.25
N GLN A 5 26.09 -4.45 0.81
CA GLN A 5 26.66 -3.40 1.66
C GLN A 5 25.59 -2.50 2.29
N TRP A 6 24.31 -2.66 1.92
CA TRP A 6 23.20 -1.86 2.43
C TRP A 6 22.49 -2.61 3.54
N SER A 7 22.01 -1.91 4.58
CA SER A 7 21.09 -2.54 5.52
C SER A 7 19.75 -2.86 4.84
N PRO A 8 19.01 -3.89 5.28
CA PRO A 8 17.70 -4.21 4.72
C PRO A 8 16.71 -3.04 4.77
N GLU A 9 16.77 -2.22 5.82
CA GLU A 9 15.91 -1.04 6.00
C GLU A 9 16.21 0.04 4.95
N GLU A 10 17.49 0.34 4.74
CA GLU A 10 17.91 1.29 3.69
C GLU A 10 17.54 0.78 2.30
N LEU A 11 17.79 -0.50 2.02
CA LEU A 11 17.48 -1.11 0.72
C LEU A 11 15.97 -1.10 0.44
N GLY A 12 15.13 -1.34 1.45
CA GLY A 12 13.67 -1.35 1.34
C GLY A 12 13.09 -0.01 0.87
N ASN A 13 13.75 1.12 1.16
CA ASN A 13 13.33 2.44 0.70
C ASN A 13 13.57 2.66 -0.81
N HIS A 14 14.37 1.82 -1.46
CA HIS A 14 14.69 1.92 -2.88
C HIS A 14 14.09 0.81 -3.74
N VAL A 15 13.53 -0.24 -3.12
CA VAL A 15 13.03 -1.42 -3.83
C VAL A 15 11.61 -1.74 -3.36
N GLY A 16 10.65 -1.64 -4.30
CA GLY A 16 9.30 -2.17 -4.13
C GLY A 16 9.21 -3.61 -4.64
N TYR A 17 8.71 -4.53 -3.81
CA TYR A 17 8.49 -5.92 -4.18
C TYR A 17 6.99 -6.25 -4.22
N LEU A 18 6.55 -6.85 -5.32
CA LEU A 18 5.20 -7.37 -5.47
C LEU A 18 5.27 -8.91 -5.54
N PRO A 19 4.87 -9.64 -4.49
CA PRO A 19 4.81 -11.10 -4.53
C PRO A 19 3.76 -11.60 -5.52
N GLN A 20 3.90 -12.86 -5.96
CA GLN A 20 2.88 -13.52 -6.79
C GLN A 20 1.56 -13.69 -6.04
N ASP A 21 1.63 -14.09 -4.77
CA ASP A 21 0.48 -14.17 -3.87
C ASP A 21 0.36 -12.87 -3.08
N VAL A 22 -0.68 -12.09 -3.38
CA VAL A 22 -0.97 -10.83 -2.70
C VAL A 22 -1.63 -11.13 -1.36
N GLN A 23 -1.12 -10.48 -0.31
CA GLN A 23 -1.76 -10.47 1.01
C GLN A 23 -2.24 -9.05 1.32
N LEU A 24 -3.52 -8.94 1.66
CA LEU A 24 -4.09 -7.74 2.25
C LEU A 24 -4.16 -7.92 3.77
N PHE A 25 -3.93 -6.83 4.49
CA PHE A 25 -3.87 -6.80 5.94
C PHE A 25 -5.16 -6.22 6.49
N ASP A 26 -5.55 -6.69 7.69
CA ASP A 26 -6.67 -6.10 8.41
C ASP A 26 -6.45 -4.59 8.58
N GLY A 27 -7.45 -3.81 8.18
CA GLY A 27 -7.37 -2.35 8.13
C GLY A 27 -8.15 -1.77 6.96
N THR A 28 -7.98 -0.48 6.68
CA THR A 28 -8.58 0.19 5.52
C THR A 28 -7.71 0.05 4.28
N ILE A 29 -8.28 0.39 3.12
CA ILE A 29 -7.51 0.53 1.88
C ILE A 29 -6.39 1.57 2.05
N ALA A 30 -6.67 2.71 2.72
CA ALA A 30 -5.66 3.72 3.00
C ALA A 30 -4.51 3.18 3.84
N GLU A 31 -4.81 2.41 4.90
CA GLU A 31 -3.80 1.79 5.78
C GLU A 31 -2.94 0.76 5.03
N ASN A 32 -3.53 -0.02 4.11
CA ASN A 32 -2.78 -0.97 3.29
C ASN A 32 -1.85 -0.26 2.27
N ILE A 33 -2.28 0.88 1.70
CA ILE A 33 -1.43 1.68 0.80
C ILE A 33 -0.30 2.37 1.57
N ALA A 34 -0.61 2.94 2.73
CA ALA A 34 0.33 3.67 3.59
C ALA A 34 1.14 2.77 4.53
N ARG A 35 1.15 1.47 4.29
CA ARG A 35 1.60 0.47 5.26
C ARG A 35 3.02 0.66 5.80
N PHE A 36 3.92 1.15 4.96
CA PHE A 36 5.32 1.41 5.34
C PHE A 36 5.55 2.87 5.80
N GLU A 37 4.54 3.73 5.71
CA GLU A 37 4.56 5.11 6.19
C GLU A 37 3.19 5.42 6.85
N PRO A 38 2.90 4.94 8.08
CA PRO A 38 1.57 5.04 8.68
C PRO A 38 1.04 6.46 8.91
N GLN A 39 1.92 7.45 8.82
CA GLN A 39 1.62 8.88 8.92
C GLN A 39 1.66 9.56 7.54
N ALA A 40 1.60 8.79 6.44
CA ALA A 40 1.60 9.33 5.10
C ALA A 40 0.41 10.28 4.91
N PRO A 41 0.63 11.49 4.40
CA PRO A 41 -0.46 12.41 4.11
C PRO A 41 -1.36 11.85 3.00
N SER A 42 -2.65 12.20 3.03
CA SER A 42 -3.65 11.63 2.14
C SER A 42 -3.36 11.87 0.65
N ASP A 43 -2.68 12.98 0.31
CA ASP A 43 -2.28 13.28 -1.07
C ASP A 43 -1.30 12.25 -1.64
N LYS A 44 -0.35 11.76 -0.83
CA LYS A 44 0.55 10.65 -1.22
C LYS A 44 -0.22 9.36 -1.46
N ILE A 45 -1.20 9.04 -0.60
CA ILE A 45 -2.03 7.84 -0.75
C ILE A 45 -2.85 7.89 -2.05
N LEU A 46 -3.46 9.05 -2.34
CA LEU A 46 -4.18 9.29 -3.58
C LEU A 46 -3.27 9.19 -4.81
N ALA A 47 -2.06 9.77 -4.74
CA ALA A 47 -1.09 9.70 -5.82
C ALA A 47 -0.63 8.27 -6.09
N ALA A 48 -0.35 7.48 -5.05
CA ALA A 48 0.02 6.07 -5.17
C ALA A 48 -1.09 5.24 -5.82
N ALA A 49 -2.34 5.41 -5.39
CA ALA A 49 -3.48 4.71 -5.96
C ALA A 49 -3.76 5.10 -7.44
N ARG A 50 -3.54 6.38 -7.80
CA ARG A 50 -3.63 6.82 -9.21
C ARG A 50 -2.53 6.21 -10.06
N ALA A 51 -1.28 6.20 -9.55
CA ALA A 51 -0.15 5.58 -10.24
C ALA A 51 -0.35 4.07 -10.45
N ALA A 52 -0.99 3.40 -9.49
CA ALA A 52 -1.38 1.99 -9.59
C ALA A 52 -2.65 1.73 -10.42
N GLY A 53 -3.34 2.79 -10.89
CA GLY A 53 -4.56 2.66 -11.71
C GLY A 53 -5.81 2.19 -10.95
N VAL A 54 -5.80 2.23 -9.61
CA VAL A 54 -6.90 1.73 -8.77
C VAL A 54 -7.73 2.83 -8.14
N HIS A 55 -7.34 4.10 -8.26
CA HIS A 55 -8.06 5.22 -7.64
C HIS A 55 -9.55 5.22 -7.97
N ASP A 56 -9.91 5.09 -9.24
CA ASP A 56 -11.31 5.14 -9.67
C ASP A 56 -12.08 3.95 -9.07
N LEU A 57 -11.50 2.76 -9.02
CA LEU A 57 -12.12 1.61 -8.35
C LEU A 57 -12.41 1.91 -6.87
N VAL A 58 -11.41 2.44 -6.16
CA VAL A 58 -11.51 2.70 -4.72
C VAL A 58 -12.61 3.72 -4.41
N ILE A 59 -12.70 4.82 -5.14
CA ILE A 59 -13.72 5.86 -4.86
C ILE A 59 -15.16 5.42 -5.18
N HIS A 60 -15.35 4.35 -5.95
CA HIS A 60 -16.68 3.77 -6.20
C HIS A 60 -17.13 2.80 -5.10
N LEU A 61 -16.24 2.45 -4.16
CA LEU A 61 -16.62 1.67 -2.97
C LEU A 61 -17.45 2.55 -2.01
N PRO A 62 -18.40 1.99 -1.25
CA PRO A 62 -19.27 2.76 -0.36
C PRO A 62 -18.53 3.65 0.65
N GLU A 63 -17.38 3.17 1.14
CA GLU A 63 -16.55 3.86 2.13
C GLU A 63 -15.25 4.42 1.50
N GLY A 64 -15.09 4.31 0.18
CA GLY A 64 -13.90 4.81 -0.51
C GLY A 64 -12.61 4.20 0.04
N TYR A 65 -11.66 5.07 0.40
CA TYR A 65 -10.39 4.68 1.01
C TYR A 65 -10.52 4.16 2.45
N GLU A 66 -11.63 4.45 3.13
CA GLU A 66 -11.94 3.94 4.47
C GLU A 66 -12.58 2.54 4.44
N THR A 67 -12.83 1.99 3.24
CA THR A 67 -13.34 0.63 3.10
C THR A 67 -12.43 -0.34 3.85
N ARG A 68 -13.01 -1.05 4.82
CA ARG A 68 -12.30 -2.06 5.61
C ARG A 68 -12.06 -3.31 4.78
N ILE A 69 -10.88 -3.87 4.95
CA ILE A 69 -10.40 -5.09 4.32
C ILE A 69 -10.03 -6.03 5.47
N GLY A 70 -10.67 -7.20 5.54
CA GLY A 70 -10.27 -8.25 6.49
C GLY A 70 -9.02 -9.00 6.02
N GLU A 71 -8.50 -9.90 6.86
CA GLU A 71 -7.36 -10.74 6.50
C GLU A 71 -7.63 -11.48 5.17
N ALA A 72 -6.62 -11.50 4.30
CA ALA A 72 -6.66 -12.07 2.96
C ALA A 72 -7.75 -11.50 2.03
N GLY A 73 -8.26 -10.30 2.30
CA GLY A 73 -9.23 -9.65 1.42
C GLY A 73 -10.66 -10.17 1.57
N SER A 74 -10.96 -10.85 2.68
CA SER A 74 -12.35 -11.13 3.05
C SER A 74 -12.99 -9.84 3.57
N ALA A 75 -13.99 -9.34 2.82
CA ALA A 75 -14.86 -8.25 3.26
C ALA A 75 -16.11 -8.83 3.94
#